data_AF-A0A854CI57-F1
#
_entry.id   AF-A0A854CI57-F1
#
_cell.length_a   1.000
_cell.length_b   1.000
_cell.length_c   1.000
_cell.angle_alpha   90.00
_cell.angle_beta   90.00
_cell.angle_gamma   90.00
#
_symmetry.space_group_name_H-M   'P 1'
#
loop_
_entity.id
_entity.type
_entity.pdbx_description
1 polymer ?
#
loop_
_entity_poly.entity_id
_entity_poly.type
_entity_poly.pdbx_seq_one_letter_code
_entity_poly.pdbx_strand_id
1 'polypeptide(L)'
;MMKPTNWCGLLLCAIAGITGAQTMPMPLEEASAAPSASTPAAPVSSTTPSAAQQRARWEAMTPAQQAELRARYAAWKGLTATDRVVLRHARERLQALPEDQQRALHTQFGAMDRLHRDGWRLGSQVGAFYAQLQPLIGYVPPAQRDAMLAALRSLDAGQLEQLAVLAQRTPSQERDGLRDAFLVQAPATRSTWLKRQLAR
;
A
#
# COMPACT_ATOMS: atom_id res chain seq x y z
N MET A 1 -8.49 0.29 -30.88
CA MET A 1 -8.50 -0.92 -30.02
C MET A 1 -7.09 -1.12 -29.45
N MET A 2 -6.85 -0.67 -28.23
CA MET A 2 -5.57 -0.86 -27.53
C MET A 2 -5.83 -1.71 -26.30
N LYS A 3 -5.13 -2.85 -26.21
CA LYS A 3 -5.22 -3.80 -25.09
C LYS A 3 -4.52 -3.20 -23.86
N PRO A 4 -5.10 -3.25 -22.65
CA PRO A 4 -4.36 -2.95 -21.44
C PRO A 4 -3.42 -4.13 -21.12
N THR A 5 -2.13 -3.88 -21.26
CA THR A 5 -1.05 -4.81 -20.95
C THR A 5 -1.03 -5.11 -19.45
N ASN A 6 -1.13 -6.39 -19.11
CA ASN A 6 -0.98 -6.98 -17.79
C ASN A 6 0.36 -6.59 -17.15
N TRP A 7 0.34 -5.64 -16.22
CA TRP A 7 1.48 -5.26 -15.38
C TRP A 7 1.48 -6.09 -14.09
N CYS A 8 1.66 -7.41 -14.20
CA CYS A 8 1.70 -8.31 -13.04
C CYS A 8 2.86 -9.31 -13.04
N GLY A 9 3.84 -9.17 -13.91
CA GLY A 9 4.97 -10.10 -13.91
C GLY A 9 6.17 -9.51 -14.59
N LEU A 10 7.01 -8.81 -13.82
CA LEU A 10 8.42 -8.61 -14.17
C LEU A 10 9.14 -8.12 -12.92
N LEU A 11 9.65 -9.08 -12.13
CA LEU A 11 10.99 -9.05 -11.56
C LEU A 11 11.20 -10.32 -10.74
N LEU A 12 11.45 -11.42 -11.44
CA LEU A 12 12.05 -12.62 -10.88
C LEU A 12 12.88 -13.34 -11.96
N CYS A 13 14.09 -13.73 -11.55
CA CYS A 13 15.13 -14.51 -12.25
C CYS A 13 15.98 -13.71 -13.27
N ALA A 14 17.31 -13.76 -13.27
CA ALA A 14 18.15 -14.92 -13.01
C ALA A 14 19.45 -14.63 -12.24
N ILE A 15 19.84 -15.68 -11.52
CA ILE A 15 21.07 -15.90 -10.77
C ILE A 15 22.14 -16.44 -11.74
N ALA A 16 23.42 -16.14 -11.49
CA ALA A 16 24.55 -17.10 -11.45
C ALA A 16 25.86 -16.48 -11.97
N GLY A 17 26.94 -16.68 -11.20
CA GLY A 17 28.30 -16.44 -11.65
C GLY A 17 29.31 -16.18 -10.53
N ILE A 18 29.51 -17.14 -9.62
CA ILE A 18 30.70 -17.18 -8.75
C ILE A 18 31.74 -18.08 -9.43
N THR A 19 32.88 -17.49 -9.79
CA THR A 19 34.20 -18.10 -10.07
C THR A 19 35.12 -16.88 -10.23
N GLY A 20 36.23 -16.66 -9.53
CA GLY A 20 37.22 -17.54 -8.91
C GLY A 20 38.60 -17.03 -9.36
N ALA A 21 39.59 -17.03 -8.45
CA ALA A 21 41.00 -16.61 -8.58
C ALA A 21 41.30 -15.20 -8.03
N GLN A 22 41.86 -15.06 -6.83
CA GLN A 22 43.25 -15.35 -6.45
C GLN A 22 44.25 -14.49 -7.23
N THR A 23 44.64 -13.36 -6.65
CA THR A 23 45.97 -12.77 -6.79
C THR A 23 46.31 -12.00 -5.52
N MET A 24 47.10 -12.62 -4.63
CA MET A 24 48.15 -11.87 -3.94
C MET A 24 49.31 -11.68 -4.93
N PRO A 25 50.07 -10.58 -4.86
CA PRO A 25 51.23 -10.57 -3.98
C PRO A 25 51.45 -9.27 -3.20
N MET A 26 52.08 -9.45 -2.04
CA MET A 26 52.89 -8.53 -1.22
C MET A 26 53.86 -7.64 -2.08
N PRO A 27 54.39 -6.51 -1.57
CA PRO A 27 55.14 -6.47 -0.30
C PRO A 27 54.78 -5.30 0.64
N LEU A 28 55.27 -5.47 1.88
CA LEU A 28 55.32 -4.46 2.91
C LEU A 28 56.06 -3.22 2.39
N GLU A 29 55.42 -2.04 2.49
CA GLU A 29 56.17 -0.79 2.54
C GLU A 29 55.81 -0.06 3.82
N GLU A 30 56.84 0.03 4.64
CA GLU A 30 56.90 0.65 5.94
C GLU A 30 56.91 2.17 5.76
N ALA A 31 55.79 2.83 6.08
CA ALA A 31 55.72 4.29 6.18
C ALA A 31 55.11 4.67 7.54
N SER A 32 56.01 4.71 8.53
CA SER A 32 56.11 5.73 9.58
C SER A 32 54.83 6.46 10.02
N ALA A 33 54.42 6.14 11.25
CA ALA A 33 53.92 7.05 12.28
C ALA A 33 53.17 8.34 11.85
N ALA A 34 51.85 8.31 12.01
CA ALA A 34 51.06 9.48 12.38
C ALA A 34 50.01 9.04 13.43
N PRO A 35 49.75 9.84 14.48
CA PRO A 35 48.88 9.43 15.57
C PRO A 35 47.45 9.24 15.08
N SER A 36 46.85 8.15 15.52
CA SER A 36 45.43 7.83 15.35
C SER A 36 44.55 8.96 15.88
N ALA A 37 44.07 9.81 14.98
CA ALA A 37 42.84 10.54 15.20
C ALA A 37 41.70 9.56 14.85
N SER A 38 41.33 8.72 15.81
CA SER A 38 40.05 8.04 15.79
C SER A 38 38.97 9.11 15.84
N THR A 39 38.51 9.57 14.67
CA THR A 39 37.26 10.31 14.58
C THR A 39 36.19 9.39 15.14
N PRO A 40 35.52 9.73 16.25
CA PRO A 40 34.40 8.94 16.70
C PRO A 40 33.35 9.07 15.61
N ALA A 41 33.06 7.96 14.92
CA ALA A 41 31.87 7.85 14.10
C ALA A 41 30.70 8.21 15.02
N ALA A 42 30.19 9.43 14.87
CA ALA A 42 29.03 9.88 15.61
C ALA A 42 27.94 8.85 15.36
N PRO A 43 27.37 8.23 16.41
CA PRO A 43 26.21 7.38 16.21
C PRO A 43 25.15 8.27 15.59
N VAL A 44 24.73 7.93 14.36
CA VAL A 44 23.53 8.47 13.74
C VAL A 44 22.36 8.11 14.65
N SER A 45 22.17 8.92 15.68
CA SER A 45 21.14 8.76 16.67
C SER A 45 19.85 9.07 15.91
N SER A 46 19.14 8.02 15.53
CA SER A 46 17.74 8.10 15.16
C SER A 46 16.94 8.50 16.41
N THR A 47 17.07 9.76 16.80
CA THR A 47 16.43 10.32 17.98
C THR A 47 14.93 10.27 17.77
N THR A 48 14.30 9.29 18.42
CA THR A 48 12.85 9.24 18.51
C THR A 48 12.41 10.51 19.26
N PRO A 49 11.53 11.34 18.67
CA PRO A 49 11.13 12.60 19.29
C PRO A 49 10.42 12.34 20.62
N SER A 50 10.73 13.16 21.63
CA SER A 50 10.13 13.06 22.96
C SER A 50 8.62 13.35 22.93
N ALA A 51 7.88 12.87 23.93
CA ALA A 51 6.43 13.11 24.02
C ALA A 51 6.06 14.62 24.00
N ALA A 52 6.91 15.47 24.58
CA ALA A 52 6.72 16.92 24.53
C ALA A 52 6.87 17.48 23.11
N GLN A 53 7.88 17.03 22.36
CA GLN A 53 8.09 17.42 20.96
C GLN A 53 6.95 16.92 20.06
N GLN A 54 6.42 15.73 20.32
CA GLN A 54 5.27 15.19 19.58
C GLN A 54 4.00 16.02 19.81
N ARG A 55 3.73 16.43 21.06
CA ARG A 55 2.59 17.32 21.40
C ARG A 55 2.73 18.69 20.74
N ALA A 56 3.89 19.33 20.82
CA ALA A 56 4.13 20.60 20.17
C ALA A 56 3.95 20.53 18.64
N ARG A 57 4.41 19.44 18.01
CA ARG A 57 4.17 19.19 16.58
C ARG A 57 2.69 19.03 16.26
N TRP A 58 1.92 18.36 17.12
CA TRP A 58 0.47 18.19 16.94
C TRP A 58 -0.28 19.53 17.08
N GLU A 59 0.06 20.33 18.08
CA GLU A 59 -0.54 21.66 18.31
C GLU A 59 -0.23 22.64 17.18
N ALA A 60 0.95 22.52 16.55
CA ALA A 60 1.33 23.32 15.40
C ALA A 60 0.63 22.91 14.08
N MET A 61 -0.04 21.76 14.03
CA MET A 61 -0.76 21.30 12.82
C MET A 61 -2.10 22.01 12.67
N THR A 62 -2.48 22.30 11.42
CA THR A 62 -3.82 22.80 11.12
C THR A 62 -4.90 21.75 11.42
N PRO A 63 -6.16 22.15 11.68
CA PRO A 63 -7.24 21.18 11.90
C PRO A 63 -7.40 20.16 10.77
N ALA A 64 -7.14 20.57 9.53
CA ALA A 64 -7.16 19.69 8.36
C ALA A 64 -6.03 18.65 8.39
N GLN A 65 -4.80 19.04 8.76
CA GLN A 65 -3.67 18.12 8.91
C GLN A 65 -3.90 17.13 10.06
N GLN A 66 -4.47 17.59 11.17
CA GLN A 66 -4.83 16.73 12.30
C GLN A 66 -5.92 15.72 11.91
N ALA A 67 -6.94 16.14 11.16
CA ALA A 67 -8.00 15.26 10.66
C ALA A 67 -7.45 14.19 9.70
N GLU A 68 -6.56 14.59 8.79
CA GLU A 68 -5.87 13.70 7.86
C GLU A 68 -5.01 12.66 8.59
N LEU A 69 -4.23 13.06 9.60
CA LEU A 69 -3.42 12.14 10.38
C LEU A 69 -4.30 11.15 11.16
N ARG A 70 -5.41 11.61 11.74
CA ARG A 70 -6.41 10.74 12.40
C ARG A 70 -7.02 9.74 11.43
N ALA A 71 -7.38 10.17 10.22
CA ALA A 71 -7.93 9.29 9.19
C ALA A 71 -6.93 8.21 8.76
N ARG A 72 -5.66 8.58 8.53
CA ARG A 72 -4.57 7.63 8.22
C ARG A 72 -4.35 6.63 9.35
N TYR A 73 -4.38 7.09 10.59
CA TYR A 73 -4.22 6.23 11.76
C TYR A 73 -5.39 5.26 11.94
N ALA A 74 -6.63 5.72 11.74
CA ALA A 74 -7.81 4.87 11.74
C ALA A 74 -7.75 3.80 10.64
N ALA A 75 -7.35 4.19 9.42
CA ALA A 75 -7.13 3.26 8.32
C ALA A 75 -6.08 2.18 8.67
N TRP A 76 -4.93 2.59 9.20
CA TRP A 76 -3.89 1.67 9.67
C TRP A 76 -4.40 0.71 10.76
N LYS A 77 -5.17 1.20 11.73
CA LYS A 77 -5.81 0.34 12.75
C LYS A 77 -6.74 -0.69 12.12
N GLY A 78 -7.48 -0.30 11.09
CA GLY A 78 -8.41 -1.15 10.38
C GLY A 78 -7.76 -2.20 9.47
N LEU A 79 -6.46 -2.13 9.16
CA LEU A 79 -5.79 -3.11 8.30
C LEU A 79 -5.69 -4.48 8.96
N THR A 80 -5.87 -5.54 8.16
CA THR A 80 -5.72 -6.93 8.61
C THR A 80 -4.27 -7.25 8.98
N ALA A 81 -4.03 -8.34 9.70
CA ALA A 81 -2.66 -8.77 10.02
C ALA A 81 -1.84 -9.03 8.74
N THR A 82 -2.45 -9.66 7.73
CA THR A 82 -1.86 -9.91 6.42
C THR A 82 -1.49 -8.59 5.72
N ASP A 83 -2.40 -7.61 5.69
CA ASP A 83 -2.12 -6.30 5.09
C ASP A 83 -0.94 -5.59 5.77
N ARG A 84 -0.84 -5.69 7.10
CA ARG A 84 0.27 -5.10 7.86
C ARG A 84 1.61 -5.77 7.54
N VAL A 85 1.63 -7.08 7.26
CA VAL A 85 2.84 -7.79 6.81
C VAL A 85 3.24 -7.32 5.41
N VAL A 86 2.28 -7.26 4.47
CA VAL A 86 2.52 -6.75 3.11
C VAL A 86 3.07 -5.32 3.15
N LEU A 87 2.51 -4.46 4.00
CA LEU A 87 2.96 -3.08 4.14
C LEU A 87 4.37 -2.98 4.74
N ARG A 88 4.72 -3.87 5.68
CA ARG A 88 6.07 -3.94 6.25
C ARG A 88 7.11 -4.29 5.19
N HIS A 89 6.84 -5.32 4.39
CA HIS A 89 7.72 -5.70 3.28
C HIS A 89 7.78 -4.63 2.18
N ALA A 90 6.67 -3.95 1.90
CA ALA A 90 6.68 -2.81 0.98
C ALA A 90 7.56 -1.67 1.48
N ARG A 91 7.51 -1.37 2.79
CA ARG A 91 8.38 -0.37 3.43
C ARG A 91 9.85 -0.77 3.36
N GLU A 92 10.18 -2.03 3.63
CA GLU A 92 11.55 -2.54 3.53
C GLU A 92 12.10 -2.40 2.11
N ARG A 93 11.30 -2.77 1.10
CA ARG A 93 11.67 -2.58 -0.31
C ARG A 93 11.86 -1.11 -0.66
N LEU A 94 10.97 -0.22 -0.21
CA LEU A 94 11.10 1.21 -0.45
C LEU A 94 12.38 1.77 0.18
N GLN A 95 12.70 1.36 1.41
CA GLN A 95 13.91 1.79 2.12
C GLN A 95 15.21 1.27 1.48
N ALA A 96 15.14 0.14 0.77
CA ALA A 96 16.27 -0.40 0.02
C ALA A 96 16.52 0.32 -1.32
N LEU A 97 15.57 1.13 -1.81
CA LEU A 97 15.75 1.90 -3.05
C LEU A 97 16.68 3.11 -2.83
N PRO A 98 17.42 3.56 -3.86
CA PRO A 98 18.14 4.83 -3.82
C PRO A 98 17.19 6.02 -3.54
N GLU A 99 17.71 7.06 -2.88
CA GLU A 99 16.89 8.22 -2.48
C GLU A 99 16.15 8.90 -3.63
N ASP A 100 16.77 8.98 -4.82
CA ASP A 100 16.13 9.58 -5.98
C ASP A 100 14.93 8.76 -6.46
N GLN A 101 15.01 7.43 -6.38
CA GLN A 101 13.89 6.55 -6.71
C GLN A 101 12.79 6.65 -5.66
N GLN A 102 13.15 6.73 -4.37
CA GLN A 102 12.18 6.98 -3.31
C GLN A 102 11.45 8.32 -3.53
N ARG A 103 12.19 9.38 -3.85
CA ARG A 103 11.63 10.71 -4.13
C ARG A 103 10.71 10.70 -5.34
N ALA A 104 11.10 9.99 -6.42
CA ALA A 104 10.26 9.82 -7.60
C ALA A 104 8.93 9.12 -7.26
N LEU A 105 8.96 8.06 -6.46
CA LEU A 105 7.74 7.36 -6.01
C LEU A 105 6.86 8.24 -5.13
N HIS A 106 7.44 9.00 -4.20
CA HIS A 106 6.70 9.95 -3.38
C HIS A 106 6.02 11.04 -4.22
N THR A 107 6.72 11.58 -5.22
CA THR A 107 6.17 12.58 -6.14
C THR A 107 5.04 11.97 -6.99
N GLN A 108 5.24 10.77 -7.54
CA GLN A 108 4.21 10.07 -8.31
C GLN A 108 2.96 9.83 -7.47
N PHE A 109 3.12 9.33 -6.24
CA PHE A 109 2.00 9.15 -5.31
C PHE A 109 1.35 10.49 -4.96
N GLY A 110 2.13 11.55 -4.77
CA GLY A 110 1.64 12.90 -4.52
C GLY A 110 0.81 13.49 -5.68
N ALA A 111 1.15 13.12 -6.91
CA ALA A 111 0.46 13.52 -8.13
C ALA A 111 -0.81 12.70 -8.43
N MET A 112 -1.01 11.56 -7.76
CA MET A 112 -2.23 10.77 -7.92
C MET A 112 -3.46 11.53 -7.44
N ASP A 113 -4.57 11.33 -8.14
CA ASP A 113 -5.86 11.88 -7.73
C ASP A 113 -6.25 11.42 -6.31
N ARG A 114 -6.96 12.30 -5.60
CA ARG A 114 -7.35 12.06 -4.21
C ARG A 114 -8.17 10.77 -4.06
N LEU A 115 -9.06 10.47 -5.00
CA LEU A 115 -9.84 9.23 -4.96
C LEU A 115 -8.93 8.00 -4.91
N HIS A 116 -7.91 7.96 -5.74
CA HIS A 116 -6.99 6.81 -5.78
C HIS A 116 -6.16 6.73 -4.50
N ARG A 117 -5.65 7.87 -4.00
CA ARG A 117 -4.90 7.91 -2.74
C ARG A 117 -5.73 7.46 -1.54
N ASP A 118 -6.99 7.89 -1.48
CA ASP A 118 -7.92 7.48 -0.42
C ASP A 118 -8.23 5.98 -0.52
N GLY A 119 -8.34 5.42 -1.73
CA GLY A 119 -8.50 3.99 -1.96
C GLY A 119 -7.38 3.14 -1.35
N TRP A 120 -6.12 3.57 -1.47
CA TRP A 120 -4.97 2.85 -0.89
C TRP A 120 -5.03 2.72 0.64
N ARG A 121 -5.83 3.55 1.34
CA ARG A 121 -6.05 3.43 2.78
C ARG A 121 -6.84 2.19 3.17
N LEU A 122 -7.61 1.62 2.24
CA LEU A 122 -8.45 0.45 2.51
C LEU A 122 -7.66 -0.86 2.57
N GLY A 123 -6.42 -0.85 2.09
CA GLY A 123 -5.55 -2.01 1.89
C GLY A 123 -5.08 -2.09 0.44
N SER A 124 -3.98 -2.81 0.19
CA SER A 124 -3.39 -2.88 -1.16
C SER A 124 -4.33 -3.54 -2.17
N GLN A 125 -5.02 -4.60 -1.75
CA GLN A 125 -5.91 -5.36 -2.62
C GLN A 125 -7.16 -4.55 -3.01
N VAL A 126 -7.89 -4.00 -2.03
CA VAL A 126 -9.09 -3.19 -2.30
C VAL A 126 -8.73 -1.86 -2.96
N GLY A 127 -7.61 -1.25 -2.56
CA GLY A 127 -7.15 0.03 -3.09
C GLY A 127 -6.87 0.00 -4.60
N ALA A 128 -6.34 -1.12 -5.12
CA ALA A 128 -6.08 -1.30 -6.53
C ALA A 128 -7.35 -1.24 -7.40
N PHE A 129 -8.51 -1.63 -6.85
CA PHE A 129 -9.80 -1.62 -7.53
C PHE A 129 -10.71 -0.46 -7.11
N TYR A 130 -10.23 0.43 -6.24
CA TYR A 130 -11.10 1.41 -5.57
C TYR A 130 -11.78 2.37 -6.55
N ALA A 131 -11.06 2.84 -7.57
CA ALA A 131 -11.62 3.75 -8.56
C ALA A 131 -12.77 3.10 -9.35
N GLN A 132 -12.63 1.81 -9.70
CA GLN A 132 -13.67 1.06 -10.40
C GLN A 132 -14.84 0.69 -9.50
N LEU A 133 -14.60 0.49 -8.21
CA LEU A 133 -15.62 0.20 -7.20
C LEU A 133 -16.37 1.46 -6.74
N GLN A 134 -15.80 2.66 -6.96
CA GLN A 134 -16.35 3.94 -6.51
C GLN A 134 -17.85 4.12 -6.81
N PRO A 135 -18.39 3.74 -7.98
CA PRO A 135 -19.82 3.91 -8.24
C PRO A 135 -20.70 3.18 -7.23
N LEU A 136 -20.26 2.02 -6.74
CA LEU A 136 -20.99 1.18 -5.80
C LEU A 136 -20.70 1.57 -4.33
N ILE A 137 -19.46 1.92 -4.01
CA ILE A 137 -19.03 2.11 -2.61
C ILE A 137 -18.83 3.57 -2.21
N GLY A 138 -18.99 4.51 -3.14
CA GLY A 138 -18.84 5.95 -2.87
C GLY A 138 -19.91 6.49 -1.92
N TYR A 139 -21.09 5.86 -1.89
CA TYR A 139 -22.18 6.20 -0.99
C TYR A 139 -22.71 4.94 -0.29
N VAL A 140 -21.97 4.47 0.72
CA VAL A 140 -22.41 3.39 1.61
C VAL A 140 -23.06 3.99 2.86
N PRO A 141 -24.30 3.61 3.20
CA PRO A 141 -24.98 4.04 4.43
C PRO A 141 -24.12 3.74 5.65
N PRO A 142 -24.06 4.62 6.68
CA PRO A 142 -23.20 4.45 7.84
C PRO A 142 -23.30 3.07 8.51
N ALA A 143 -24.53 2.54 8.63
CA ALA A 143 -24.79 1.22 9.20
C ALA A 143 -24.19 0.05 8.41
N GLN A 144 -23.92 0.22 7.12
CA GLN A 144 -23.39 -0.83 6.25
C GLN A 144 -21.87 -0.73 6.03
N ARG A 145 -21.21 0.36 6.46
CA ARG A 145 -19.81 0.64 6.10
C ARG A 145 -18.85 -0.43 6.57
N ASP A 146 -18.96 -0.85 7.83
CA ASP A 146 -18.06 -1.84 8.40
C ASP A 146 -18.27 -3.23 7.77
N ALA A 147 -19.52 -3.62 7.55
CA ALA A 147 -19.87 -4.88 6.88
C ALA A 147 -19.39 -4.89 5.42
N MET A 148 -19.55 -3.79 4.69
CA MET A 148 -19.07 -3.64 3.33
C MET A 148 -17.55 -3.71 3.26
N LEU A 149 -16.84 -3.00 4.14
CA LEU A 149 -15.38 -3.02 4.17
C LEU A 149 -14.83 -4.41 4.53
N ALA A 150 -15.46 -5.11 5.49
CA ALA A 150 -15.11 -6.47 5.84
C ALA A 150 -15.34 -7.44 4.65
N ALA A 151 -16.46 -7.29 3.95
CA ALA A 151 -16.76 -8.09 2.76
C ALA A 151 -15.72 -7.85 1.65
N LEU A 152 -15.40 -6.60 1.33
CA LEU A 152 -14.40 -6.25 0.31
C LEU A 152 -13.01 -6.83 0.61
N ARG A 153 -12.61 -6.85 1.88
CA ARG A 153 -11.34 -7.43 2.33
C ARG A 153 -11.30 -8.95 2.31
N SER A 154 -12.47 -9.61 2.30
CA SER A 154 -12.57 -11.06 2.20
C SER A 154 -12.53 -11.58 0.76
N LEU A 155 -12.75 -10.70 -0.22
CA LEU A 155 -12.68 -11.06 -1.64
C LEU A 155 -11.23 -11.30 -2.07
N ASP A 156 -11.01 -12.11 -3.08
CA ASP A 156 -9.73 -12.17 -3.81
C ASP A 156 -9.71 -11.16 -4.97
N ALA A 157 -8.57 -11.03 -5.66
CA ALA A 157 -8.41 -10.10 -6.78
C ALA A 157 -9.38 -10.35 -7.95
N GLY A 158 -9.65 -11.62 -8.29
CA GLY A 158 -10.59 -11.96 -9.36
C GLY A 158 -12.04 -11.65 -8.98
N GLN A 159 -12.39 -11.85 -7.70
CA GLN A 159 -13.71 -11.46 -7.19
C GLN A 159 -13.88 -9.94 -7.12
N LEU A 160 -12.84 -9.20 -6.77
CA LEU A 160 -12.85 -7.73 -6.78
C LEU A 160 -13.01 -7.18 -8.21
N GLU A 161 -12.34 -7.80 -9.19
CA GLU A 161 -12.51 -7.47 -10.61
C GLU A 161 -13.96 -7.70 -11.06
N GLN A 162 -14.56 -8.84 -10.70
CA GLN A 162 -15.97 -9.12 -10.99
C GLN A 162 -16.91 -8.09 -10.38
N LEU A 163 -16.70 -7.72 -9.12
CA LEU A 163 -17.48 -6.70 -8.43
C LEU A 163 -17.29 -5.31 -9.05
N ALA A 164 -16.08 -4.99 -9.48
CA ALA A 164 -15.78 -3.73 -10.18
C ALA A 164 -16.51 -3.62 -11.51
N VAL A 165 -16.58 -4.72 -12.29
CA VAL A 165 -17.37 -4.76 -13.53
C VAL A 165 -18.86 -4.55 -13.23
N LEU A 166 -19.39 -5.22 -12.20
CA LEU A 166 -20.79 -5.02 -11.77
C LEU A 166 -21.05 -3.57 -11.35
N ALA A 167 -20.18 -2.99 -10.52
CA ALA A 167 -20.30 -1.61 -10.05
C ALA A 167 -20.42 -0.60 -11.20
N GLN A 168 -19.69 -0.82 -12.30
CA GLN A 168 -19.75 0.02 -13.49
C GLN A 168 -21.01 -0.21 -14.34
N ARG A 169 -21.50 -1.45 -14.41
CA ARG A 169 -22.70 -1.80 -15.20
C ARG A 169 -24.00 -1.42 -14.50
N THR A 170 -24.01 -1.34 -13.17
CA THR A 170 -25.23 -1.08 -12.40
C THR A 170 -25.59 0.42 -12.39
N PRO A 171 -26.79 0.79 -12.89
CA PRO A 171 -27.27 2.16 -12.87
C PRO A 171 -27.44 2.66 -11.44
N SER A 172 -27.35 3.98 -11.22
CA SER A 172 -27.31 4.58 -9.88
C SER A 172 -28.50 4.18 -9.00
N GLN A 173 -29.69 4.02 -9.58
CA GLN A 173 -30.92 3.64 -8.86
C GLN A 173 -30.90 2.21 -8.31
N GLU A 174 -30.12 1.31 -8.93
CA GLU A 174 -30.07 -0.12 -8.57
C GLU A 174 -28.91 -0.47 -7.63
N ARG A 175 -27.98 0.48 -7.40
CA ARG A 175 -26.77 0.22 -6.61
C ARG A 175 -27.09 -0.13 -5.17
N ASP A 176 -28.14 0.45 -4.61
CA ASP A 176 -28.61 0.17 -3.26
C ASP A 176 -29.02 -1.29 -3.11
N GLY A 177 -29.86 -1.78 -4.03
CA GLY A 177 -30.25 -3.18 -4.07
C GLY A 177 -29.05 -4.11 -4.32
N LEU A 178 -28.09 -3.72 -5.16
CA LEU A 178 -26.87 -4.51 -5.39
C LEU A 178 -26.02 -4.63 -4.12
N ARG A 179 -25.84 -3.53 -3.37
CA ARG A 179 -25.11 -3.54 -2.09
C ARG A 179 -25.78 -4.45 -1.08
N ASP A 180 -27.09 -4.33 -0.92
CA ASP A 180 -27.84 -5.15 0.04
C ASP A 180 -27.77 -6.64 -0.34
N ALA A 181 -27.98 -6.96 -1.62
CA ALA A 181 -27.89 -8.33 -2.11
C ALA A 181 -26.49 -8.92 -1.94
N PHE A 182 -25.43 -8.11 -2.13
CA PHE A 182 -24.04 -8.51 -1.91
C PHE A 182 -23.74 -8.75 -0.42
N LEU A 183 -24.25 -7.90 0.47
CA LEU A 183 -24.02 -8.03 1.92
C LEU A 183 -24.71 -9.24 2.53
N VAL A 184 -25.87 -9.64 2.00
CA VAL A 184 -26.60 -10.86 2.41
C VAL A 184 -25.85 -12.14 2.04
N GLN A 185 -24.95 -12.11 1.04
CA GLN A 185 -24.21 -13.32 0.64
C GLN A 185 -23.20 -13.74 1.71
N ALA A 186 -23.23 -15.02 2.08
CA ALA A 186 -22.20 -15.63 2.90
C ALA A 186 -20.84 -15.62 2.15
N PRO A 187 -19.70 -15.56 2.87
CA PRO A 187 -18.38 -15.57 2.23
C PRO A 187 -18.18 -16.74 1.26
N ALA A 188 -18.65 -17.94 1.62
CA ALA A 188 -18.50 -19.14 0.80
C ALA A 188 -19.27 -19.10 -0.54
N THR A 189 -20.36 -18.32 -0.63
CA THR A 189 -21.22 -18.27 -1.82
C THR A 189 -21.01 -17.04 -2.68
N ARG A 190 -20.23 -16.05 -2.21
CA ARG A 190 -19.99 -14.77 -2.91
C ARG A 190 -19.43 -14.95 -4.32
N SER A 191 -18.45 -15.83 -4.52
CA SER A 191 -17.86 -16.07 -5.84
C SER A 191 -18.91 -16.52 -6.87
N THR A 192 -19.72 -17.52 -6.50
CA THR A 192 -20.80 -18.03 -7.35
C THR A 192 -21.87 -16.98 -7.62
N TRP A 193 -22.22 -16.19 -6.59
CA TRP A 193 -23.17 -15.10 -6.74
C TRP A 193 -22.68 -14.01 -7.71
N LEU A 194 -21.41 -13.58 -7.60
CA LEU A 194 -20.80 -12.58 -8.50
C LEU A 194 -20.83 -13.04 -9.96
N LYS A 195 -20.42 -14.29 -10.22
CA LYS A 195 -20.46 -14.91 -11.55
C LYS A 195 -21.88 -14.91 -12.14
N ARG A 196 -22.88 -15.25 -11.33
CA ARG A 196 -24.29 -15.27 -11.76
C ARG A 196 -24.83 -13.87 -12.05
N GLN A 197 -24.42 -12.85 -11.30
CA GLN A 197 -24.83 -11.46 -11.57
C GLN A 197 -24.22 -10.94 -12.88
N LEU A 198 -22.98 -11.31 -13.19
CA LEU A 198 -22.31 -10.87 -14.43
C LEU A 198 -22.92 -11.49 -15.69
N ALA A 199 -23.50 -12.69 -15.57
CA ALA A 199 -24.15 -13.40 -16.67
C ALA A 199 -25.57 -12.87 -17.00
N ARG A 200 -26.09 -11.91 -16.23
CA ARG A 200 -27.32 -11.19 -16.51
C ARG A 200 -27.03 -9.95 -17.35
#